data_AF-A0A1C2AX25-F1
#
_entry.id   AF-A0A1C2AX25-F1
#
_cell.length_a   1.000
_cell.length_b   1.000
_cell.length_c   1.000
_cell.angle_alpha   90.00
_cell.angle_beta   90.00
_cell.angle_gamma   90.00
#
_symmetry.space_group_name_H-M   'P 1'
#
loop_
_entity.id
_entity.type
_entity.pdbx_description
1 polymer ?
#
loop_
_entity_poly.entity_id
_entity_poly.type
_entity_poly.pdbx_seq_one_letter_code
_entity_poly.pdbx_strand_id
1 'polypeptide(L)'
;MDLNKLRVRRSFIFTPGLQPEMFPKALASGADMVCIELEDGIAMKDKDEARKNTIKALKSLEVKNDVELVVRLNCQRTKNGLLDLEAIASNKLKVKAIM
;
A
#
# COMPACT_ATOMS: atom_id res chain seq x y z
N MET A 1 -15.13 19.27 -18.54
CA MET A 1 -14.44 18.40 -17.56
C MET A 1 -14.46 19.10 -16.22
N ASP A 2 -15.02 18.48 -15.20
CA ASP A 2 -15.03 19.04 -13.85
C ASP A 2 -13.63 18.91 -13.25
N LEU A 3 -12.87 20.01 -13.25
CA LEU A 3 -11.50 20.06 -12.75
C LEU A 3 -11.43 19.73 -11.25
N ASN A 4 -12.54 19.83 -10.50
CA ASN A 4 -12.63 19.43 -9.09
C ASN A 4 -12.58 17.91 -8.88
N LYS A 5 -12.64 17.10 -9.93
CA LYS A 5 -12.45 15.62 -9.87
C LYS A 5 -11.04 15.14 -10.22
N LEU A 6 -10.15 16.04 -10.65
CA LEU A 6 -8.80 15.67 -11.05
C LEU A 6 -7.90 15.55 -9.81
N ARG A 7 -7.54 14.31 -9.47
CA ARG A 7 -6.56 14.02 -8.44
C ARG A 7 -5.15 14.07 -9.01
N VAL A 8 -4.31 14.91 -8.42
CA VAL A 8 -2.93 15.09 -8.83
C VAL A 8 -2.08 13.89 -8.36
N ARG A 9 -1.16 13.43 -9.22
CA ARG A 9 -0.29 12.25 -8.99
C ARG A 9 1.14 12.50 -9.49
N ARG A 10 1.77 13.61 -9.05
CA ARG A 10 3.10 14.05 -9.50
C ARG A 10 4.23 13.31 -8.79
N SER A 11 3.98 12.82 -7.58
CA SER A 11 4.98 12.16 -6.73
C SER A 11 4.41 10.89 -6.11
N PHE A 12 5.21 9.82 -6.14
CA PHE A 12 4.83 8.51 -5.63
C PHE A 12 5.96 7.94 -4.78
N ILE A 13 5.79 7.96 -3.47
CA ILE A 13 6.79 7.45 -2.52
C ILE A 13 6.49 6.00 -2.15
N PHE A 14 7.52 5.19 -2.03
CA PHE A 14 7.43 3.77 -1.67
C PHE A 14 7.93 3.54 -0.25
N THR A 15 7.23 2.69 0.50
CA THR A 15 7.62 2.25 1.84
C THR A 15 7.48 0.73 1.93
N PRO A 16 8.49 0.00 2.46
CA PRO A 16 8.43 -1.46 2.50
C PRO A 16 7.36 -1.91 3.50
N GLY A 17 6.56 -2.92 3.13
CA GLY A 17 5.56 -3.53 4.01
C GLY A 17 6.13 -4.09 5.32
N LEU A 18 7.45 -4.30 5.38
CA LEU A 18 8.16 -4.80 6.55
C LEU A 18 8.43 -3.72 7.62
N GLN A 19 8.33 -2.42 7.29
CA GLN A 19 8.63 -1.30 8.21
C GLN A 19 7.37 -0.46 8.49
N PRO A 20 6.43 -0.95 9.30
CA PRO A 20 5.16 -0.27 9.56
C PRO A 20 5.30 1.12 10.21
N GLU A 21 6.39 1.37 10.92
CA GLU A 21 6.76 2.67 11.50
C GLU A 21 7.04 3.76 10.45
N MET A 22 7.34 3.37 9.21
CA MET A 22 7.54 4.31 8.10
C MET A 22 6.21 4.79 7.50
N PHE A 23 5.11 4.06 7.66
CA PHE A 23 3.85 4.40 6.96
C PHE A 23 3.31 5.78 7.36
N PRO A 24 3.26 6.17 8.66
CA PRO A 24 2.83 7.50 9.04
C PRO A 24 3.76 8.60 8.49
N LYS A 25 5.06 8.33 8.42
CA LYS A 25 6.05 9.27 7.86
C LYS A 25 5.85 9.44 6.35
N ALA A 26 5.59 8.34 5.63
CA ALA A 26 5.31 8.38 4.20
C ALA A 26 4.03 9.18 3.89
N LEU A 27 2.97 8.99 4.68
CA LEU A 27 1.73 9.77 4.57
C LEU A 27 1.93 11.26 4.88
N ALA A 28 2.88 11.59 5.77
CA ALA A 28 3.21 12.98 6.11
C ALA A 28 4.26 13.63 5.18
N SER A 29 4.77 12.91 4.17
CA SER A 29 5.89 13.35 3.33
C SER A 29 5.57 14.50 2.37
N GLY A 30 4.29 14.77 2.12
CA GLY A 30 3.84 15.69 1.08
C GLY A 30 3.79 15.06 -0.33
N ALA A 31 4.03 13.75 -0.45
CA ALA A 31 3.82 13.02 -1.70
C ALA A 31 2.32 12.94 -2.06
N ASP A 32 2.00 13.00 -3.34
CA ASP A 32 0.61 12.87 -3.82
C ASP A 32 0.11 11.41 -3.63
N MET A 33 1.01 10.43 -3.74
CA MET A 33 0.73 9.01 -3.58
C MET A 33 1.76 8.33 -2.67
N VAL A 34 1.30 7.35 -1.89
CA VAL A 34 2.11 6.48 -1.02
C VAL A 34 1.86 5.03 -1.40
N CYS A 35 2.91 4.27 -1.70
CA CYS A 35 2.87 2.85 -1.97
C CYS A 35 3.42 2.06 -0.79
N ILE A 36 2.64 1.13 -0.25
CA ILE A 36 3.19 0.06 0.60
C ILE A 36 3.62 -1.10 -0.33
N GLU A 37 4.91 -1.43 -0.29
CA GLU A 37 5.57 -2.37 -1.21
C GLU A 37 5.65 -3.79 -0.61
N LEU A 38 5.11 -4.80 -1.32
CA LEU A 38 5.18 -6.22 -0.96
C LEU A 38 6.01 -7.07 -1.94
N GLU A 39 6.40 -6.53 -3.09
CA GLU A 39 7.10 -7.16 -4.20
C GLU A 39 8.62 -6.97 -4.10
N ASP A 40 9.29 -6.30 -5.04
CA ASP A 40 10.75 -6.35 -5.22
C ASP A 40 11.53 -5.81 -4.01
N GLY A 41 10.92 -4.95 -3.21
CA GLY A 41 11.51 -4.42 -1.97
C GLY A 41 11.51 -5.38 -0.78
N ILE A 42 10.89 -6.57 -0.92
CA ILE A 42 10.74 -7.55 0.17
C ILE A 42 11.41 -8.86 -0.21
N ALA A 43 12.31 -9.36 0.65
CA ALA A 43 12.93 -10.67 0.46
C ALA A 43 11.89 -11.81 0.58
N MET A 44 12.11 -12.91 -0.14
CA MET A 44 11.14 -14.01 -0.24
C MET A 44 10.68 -14.58 1.11
N LYS A 45 11.60 -14.69 2.08
CA LYS A 45 11.32 -15.19 3.43
C LYS A 45 10.45 -14.25 4.28
N ASP A 46 10.43 -12.96 3.92
CA ASP A 46 9.78 -11.90 4.72
C ASP A 46 8.41 -11.49 4.15
N LYS A 47 7.98 -12.11 3.03
CA LYS A 47 6.72 -11.80 2.33
C LYS A 47 5.49 -11.93 3.23
N ASP A 48 5.45 -13.00 4.04
CA ASP A 48 4.33 -13.25 4.93
C ASP A 48 4.25 -12.21 6.06
N GLU A 49 5.39 -11.77 6.58
CA GLU A 49 5.46 -10.72 7.59
C GLU A 49 5.07 -9.35 7.02
N ALA A 50 5.62 -8.99 5.86
CA ALA A 50 5.29 -7.74 5.17
C ALA A 50 3.79 -7.65 4.87
N ARG A 51 3.16 -8.75 4.43
CA ARG A 51 1.70 -8.84 4.21
C ARG A 51 0.94 -8.61 5.52
N LYS A 52 1.31 -9.31 6.60
CA LYS A 52 0.65 -9.16 7.92
C LYS A 52 0.73 -7.72 8.43
N ASN A 53 1.90 -7.09 8.34
CA ASN A 53 2.13 -5.71 8.76
C ASN A 53 1.29 -4.73 7.92
N THR A 54 1.25 -4.94 6.61
CA THR A 54 0.45 -4.14 5.68
C THR A 54 -1.04 -4.24 6.00
N ILE A 55 -1.59 -5.45 6.13
CA ILE A 55 -3.02 -5.65 6.46
C ILE A 55 -3.38 -5.04 7.81
N LYS A 56 -2.52 -5.21 8.83
CA LYS A 56 -2.72 -4.60 10.14
C LYS A 56 -2.76 -3.08 10.03
N ALA A 57 -1.81 -2.49 9.30
CA ALA A 57 -1.76 -1.05 9.11
C ALA A 57 -2.96 -0.52 8.33
N LEU A 58 -3.40 -1.17 7.25
CA LEU A 58 -4.56 -0.75 6.47
C LEU A 58 -5.88 -0.73 7.25
N LYS A 59 -5.97 -1.48 8.35
CA LYS A 59 -7.13 -1.45 9.26
C LYS A 59 -7.13 -0.24 10.19
N SER A 60 -5.96 0.26 10.57
CA SER A 60 -5.82 1.31 11.60
C SER A 60 -5.29 2.65 11.07
N LEU A 61 -4.69 2.69 9.88
CA LEU A 61 -4.10 3.90 9.32
C LEU A 61 -5.18 4.93 9.00
N GLU A 62 -4.96 6.14 9.50
CA GLU A 62 -5.71 7.31 9.10
C GLU A 62 -4.95 8.03 8.00
N VAL A 63 -5.46 7.95 6.78
CA VAL A 63 -4.95 8.77 5.67
C VAL A 63 -5.56 10.16 5.83
N LYS A 64 -4.75 11.08 6.37
CA LYS A 64 -5.08 12.49 6.45
C LYS A 64 -4.74 13.14 5.09
N ASN A 65 -5.55 14.09 4.65
CA ASN A 65 -5.42 14.80 3.36
C ASN A 65 -5.79 13.94 2.13
N ASP A 66 -5.65 14.53 0.94
CA ASP A 66 -5.94 13.90 -0.34
C ASP A 66 -4.81 12.97 -0.86
N VAL A 67 -3.99 12.39 0.03
CA VAL A 67 -2.94 11.43 -0.35
C VAL A 67 -3.54 10.10 -0.80
N GLU A 68 -3.08 9.54 -1.92
CA GLU A 68 -3.52 8.23 -2.40
C GLU A 68 -2.68 7.11 -1.82
N LEU A 69 -3.30 6.28 -0.98
CA LEU A 69 -2.66 5.07 -0.48
C LEU A 69 -2.88 3.90 -1.45
N VAL A 70 -1.77 3.34 -1.91
CA VAL A 70 -1.67 2.20 -2.82
C VAL A 70 -0.90 1.07 -2.14
N VAL A 71 -1.22 -0.18 -2.48
CA VAL A 71 -0.38 -1.33 -2.12
C VAL A 71 0.11 -1.98 -3.39
N ARG A 72 1.42 -2.17 -3.53
CA ARG A 72 1.99 -3.00 -4.60
C ARG A 72 2.02 -4.44 -4.12
N LEU A 73 1.27 -5.29 -4.81
CA LEU A 73 1.23 -6.72 -4.52
C LEU A 73 2.35 -7.43 -5.29
N ASN A 74 2.65 -8.67 -4.90
CA ASN A 74 3.44 -9.53 -5.75
C ASN A 74 2.67 -9.91 -7.02
N CYS A 75 3.38 -10.23 -8.09
CA CYS A 75 2.77 -10.76 -9.32
C CYS A 75 1.73 -11.86 -9.04
N GLN A 76 0.52 -11.67 -9.58
CA GLN A 76 -0.65 -12.54 -9.43
C GLN A 76 -0.45 -13.97 -9.97
N ARG A 77 0.59 -14.19 -10.78
CA ARG A 77 0.99 -15.53 -11.26
C ARG A 77 1.84 -16.31 -10.25
N THR A 78 2.13 -15.72 -9.08
CA THR A 78 2.93 -16.35 -8.03
C THR A 78 2.08 -16.69 -6.81
N LYS A 79 2.53 -17.64 -6.00
CA LYS A 79 1.89 -17.98 -4.72
C LYS A 79 1.74 -16.74 -3.83
N ASN A 80 2.77 -15.90 -3.75
CA ASN A 80 2.73 -14.70 -2.93
C ASN A 80 1.69 -13.69 -3.43
N GLY A 81 1.58 -13.48 -4.75
CA GLY A 81 0.57 -12.57 -5.30
C GLY A 81 -0.85 -13.03 -5.04
N LEU A 82 -1.12 -14.34 -5.13
CA LEU A 82 -2.43 -14.90 -4.78
C LEU A 82 -2.76 -14.70 -3.30
N LEU A 83 -1.79 -14.92 -2.41
CA LEU A 83 -1.96 -14.68 -0.97
C LEU A 83 -2.14 -13.20 -0.64
N ASP A 84 -1.46 -12.30 -1.35
CA ASP A 84 -1.65 -10.86 -1.21
C ASP A 84 -3.08 -10.45 -1.61
N LEU A 85 -3.56 -10.93 -2.76
CA LEU A 85 -4.92 -10.69 -3.25
C LEU A 85 -5.98 -11.23 -2.30
N GLU A 86 -5.82 -12.48 -1.84
CA GLU A 86 -6.72 -13.10 -0.87
C GLU A 86 -6.78 -12.29 0.42
N ALA A 87 -5.63 -11.85 0.94
CA ALA A 87 -5.58 -11.05 2.16
C ALA A 87 -6.27 -9.69 2.00
N ILE A 88 -6.13 -9.02 0.85
CA ILE A 88 -6.84 -7.77 0.57
C ILE A 88 -8.36 -8.02 0.44
N ALA A 89 -8.76 -9.03 -0.34
CA ALA A 89 -10.17 -9.32 -0.62
C ALA A 89 -10.95 -9.82 0.60
N SER A 90 -10.29 -10.57 1.49
CA SER A 90 -10.91 -11.16 2.68
C SER A 90 -11.06 -10.18 3.85
N ASN A 91 -10.57 -8.94 3.70
CA ASN A 91 -10.62 -7.92 4.75
C ASN A 91 -11.35 -6.67 4.24
N LYS A 92 -12.14 -6.05 5.11
CA LYS A 92 -12.73 -4.72 4.83
C LYS A 92 -11.67 -3.64 5.04
N LEU A 93 -10.89 -3.34 4.00
CA LEU A 93 -9.75 -2.42 4.06
C LEU A 93 -10.06 -1.07 3.42
N LYS A 94 -9.40 -0.02 3.90
CA LYS A 94 -9.44 1.33 3.32
C LYS A 94 -8.36 1.51 2.24
N VAL A 95 -8.30 0.60 1.27
CA VAL A 95 -7.41 0.69 0.10
C VAL A 95 -8.22 1.14 -1.11
N LYS A 96 -7.75 2.17 -1.81
CA LYS A 96 -8.42 2.70 -3.01
C LYS A 96 -7.81 2.19 -4.32
N ALA A 97 -6.58 1.70 -4.27
CA ALA A 97 -5.88 1.15 -5.41
C ALA A 97 -4.89 0.05 -4.99
N ILE A 98 -4.71 -0.92 -5.87
CA ILE A 98 -3.64 -1.93 -5.82
C ILE A 98 -2.82 -1.80 -7.10
N MET A 99 -1.52 -2.07 -7.00
CA MET A 99 -0.57 -2.10 -8.10
C MET A 99 -0.01 -3.51 -8.25
#